data_AF-A0A2N1PU17-F1
#
_entry.id   AF-A0A2N1PU17-F1
#
_cell.length_a   1.000
_cell.length_b   1.000
_cell.length_c   1.000
_cell.angle_alpha   90.00
_cell.angle_beta   90.00
_cell.angle_gamma   90.00
#
_symmetry.space_group_name_H-M   'P 1'
#
loop_
_entity.id
_entity.type
_entity.pdbx_description
1 polymer ?
#
loop_
_entity_poly.entity_id
_entity_poly.type
_entity_poly.pdbx_seq_one_letter_code
_entity_poly.pdbx_strand_id
1 'polypeptide(L)'
;MIILNNNIFRKTLIILSLAIITTFAFFPFLNLNSASINSLSIPTGPPWEQVPTNDYTAQQYNLDLVDAYQAWQIETGDAGVTVAIIDSGIDTDHQELVGRISDLSYNAYTEEVGIAYVEDDLGHGTNVAGIIAAKRDNDFGIDGLTDNVQLMVIKVNRPGEEGYANSLIVKGIYYAVDNGADVINLSLGSTSQDSTVLAAVEYAHQNEVFVVASSGNDGNDVP
;
A
#
# COMPACT_ATOMS: atom_id res chain seq x y z
N MET A 1 -15.05 -29.15 -7.51
CA MET A 1 -14.41 -29.33 -6.19
C MET A 1 -12.91 -29.26 -6.42
N ILE A 2 -12.40 -28.04 -6.56
CA ILE A 2 -10.98 -27.77 -6.77
C ILE A 2 -10.42 -27.60 -5.36
N ILE A 3 -9.56 -28.53 -4.96
CA ILE A 3 -8.81 -28.42 -3.71
C ILE A 3 -7.76 -27.35 -3.96
N LEU A 4 -8.07 -26.10 -3.57
CA LEU A 4 -7.12 -25.01 -3.59
C LEU A 4 -6.17 -25.18 -2.41
N ASN A 5 -4.88 -25.09 -2.70
CA ASN A 5 -3.79 -25.24 -1.74
C ASN A 5 -3.85 -24.09 -0.70
N ASN A 6 -3.68 -24.38 0.59
CA ASN A 6 -3.93 -23.44 1.69
C ASN A 6 -3.11 -22.14 1.62
N ASN A 7 -1.96 -22.14 0.93
CA ASN A 7 -1.13 -20.94 0.73
C ASN A 7 -1.76 -19.92 -0.24
N ILE A 8 -2.55 -20.38 -1.21
CA ILE A 8 -3.22 -19.50 -2.18
C ILE A 8 -4.38 -18.76 -1.51
N PHE A 9 -5.05 -19.39 -0.55
CA PHE A 9 -6.21 -18.81 0.13
C PHE A 9 -5.84 -17.61 1.03
N ARG A 10 -4.69 -17.70 1.73
CA ARG A 10 -4.16 -16.59 2.56
C ARG A 10 -3.73 -15.39 1.71
N LYS A 11 -3.05 -15.64 0.58
CA LYS A 11 -2.66 -14.60 -0.38
C LYS A 11 -3.87 -13.91 -1.00
N THR A 12 -4.94 -14.66 -1.30
CA THR A 12 -6.12 -14.13 -2.03
C THR A 12 -6.94 -13.10 -1.23
N LEU A 13 -7.01 -13.20 0.10
CA LEU A 13 -7.84 -12.31 0.91
C LEU A 13 -7.23 -10.90 1.08
N ILE A 14 -5.90 -10.83 1.20
CA ILE A 14 -5.13 -9.56 1.22
C ILE A 14 -5.12 -8.91 -0.18
N ILE A 15 -5.02 -9.73 -1.23
CA ILE A 15 -5.06 -9.28 -2.63
C ILE A 15 -6.40 -8.64 -3.01
N LEU A 16 -7.52 -9.21 -2.56
CA LEU A 16 -8.87 -8.69 -2.85
C LEU A 16 -9.12 -7.30 -2.23
N SER A 17 -8.46 -6.98 -1.12
CA SER A 17 -8.63 -5.73 -0.41
C SER A 17 -7.67 -4.63 -0.90
N LEU A 18 -6.47 -4.98 -1.38
CA LEU A 18 -5.54 -4.04 -2.03
C LEU A 18 -6.03 -3.56 -3.41
N ALA A 19 -6.71 -4.40 -4.19
CA ALA A 19 -7.20 -4.04 -5.53
C ALA A 19 -8.33 -2.99 -5.52
N ILE A 20 -9.00 -2.76 -4.39
CA ILE A 20 -10.08 -1.75 -4.26
C ILE A 20 -9.51 -0.36 -3.92
N ILE A 21 -8.28 -0.29 -3.42
CA ILE A 21 -7.68 0.95 -2.90
C ILE A 21 -7.13 1.85 -4.01
N THR A 22 -6.74 1.31 -5.17
CA THR A 22 -6.16 2.11 -6.26
C THR A 22 -7.16 3.00 -7.01
N THR A 23 -8.45 2.95 -6.68
CA THR A 23 -9.50 3.79 -7.31
C THR A 23 -9.98 4.99 -6.48
N PHE A 24 -9.54 5.17 -5.22
CA PHE A 24 -10.16 6.18 -4.34
C PHE A 24 -9.23 7.08 -3.50
N ALA A 25 -7.93 7.09 -3.76
CA ALA A 25 -7.04 8.11 -3.21
C ALA A 25 -7.00 9.31 -4.19
N PHE A 26 -7.92 10.27 -4.04
CA PHE A 26 -7.75 11.72 -4.32
C PHE A 26 -9.14 12.39 -4.43
N PHE A 27 -9.65 12.88 -3.31
CA PHE A 27 -10.54 14.06 -3.31
C PHE A 27 -9.84 15.15 -2.48
N PRO A 28 -9.64 16.37 -3.03
CA PRO A 28 -8.95 17.42 -2.31
C PRO A 28 -9.83 17.90 -1.14
N PHE A 29 -9.17 18.23 -0.03
CA PHE A 29 -9.76 18.95 1.10
C PHE A 29 -10.49 20.20 0.60
N LEU A 30 -11.82 20.11 0.47
CA LEU A 30 -12.67 21.29 0.34
C LEU A 30 -12.79 21.93 1.71
N ASN A 31 -12.17 23.09 1.81
CA ASN A 31 -12.21 23.99 2.95
C ASN A 31 -13.65 24.46 3.20
N LEU A 32 -14.40 23.76 4.06
CA LEU A 32 -15.70 24.21 4.54
C LEU A 32 -15.50 24.97 5.85
N ASN A 33 -15.40 26.29 5.73
CA ASN A 33 -15.56 27.22 6.84
C ASN A 33 -16.90 26.98 7.55
N SER A 34 -16.81 26.78 8.87
CA SER A 34 -17.83 27.03 9.89
C SER A 34 -19.30 26.90 9.44
N ALA A 35 -19.76 25.67 9.30
CA ALA A 35 -21.17 25.35 9.48
C ALA A 35 -21.24 24.17 10.45
N SER A 36 -22.05 24.34 11.50
CA SER A 36 -22.32 23.35 12.54
C SER A 36 -22.34 21.92 11.99
N ILE A 37 -21.42 21.08 12.48
CA ILE A 37 -21.51 19.63 12.38
C ILE A 37 -22.76 19.17 13.14
N ASN A 38 -23.90 19.23 12.47
CA ASN A 38 -25.02 18.39 12.84
C ASN A 38 -24.55 16.96 12.61
N SER A 39 -24.41 16.25 13.72
CA SER A 39 -24.07 14.83 13.82
C SER A 39 -24.67 14.02 12.67
N LEU A 40 -23.85 13.70 11.68
CA LEU A 40 -24.14 12.58 10.80
C LEU A 40 -24.11 11.33 11.67
N SER A 41 -25.28 10.75 11.87
CA SER A 41 -25.45 9.52 12.63
C SER A 41 -24.60 8.43 12.02
N ILE A 42 -23.59 7.99 12.77
CA ILE A 42 -22.89 6.72 12.52
C ILE A 42 -23.97 5.63 12.43
N PRO A 43 -24.03 4.83 11.35
CA PRO A 43 -24.85 3.64 11.33
C PRO A 43 -24.41 2.76 12.50
N THR A 44 -25.26 2.65 13.53
CA THR A 44 -24.97 1.82 14.70
C THR A 44 -25.05 0.35 14.26
N GLY A 45 -23.90 -0.22 13.92
CA GLY A 45 -23.70 -1.68 13.94
C GLY A 45 -23.95 -2.24 15.34
N PRO A 46 -24.13 -3.57 15.48
CA PRO A 46 -24.50 -4.19 16.75
C PRO A 46 -23.44 -3.98 17.86
N PRO A 47 -23.82 -4.11 19.15
CA PRO A 47 -23.14 -3.45 20.28
C PRO A 47 -21.84 -4.11 20.78
N TRP A 48 -21.17 -4.97 20.01
CA TRP A 48 -20.12 -5.86 20.55
C TRP A 48 -18.79 -5.92 19.80
N GLU A 49 -18.46 -4.96 18.93
CA GLU A 49 -17.14 -4.97 18.29
C GLU A 49 -16.48 -3.62 18.47
N GLN A 50 -15.43 -3.56 19.30
CA GLN A 50 -14.55 -2.40 19.28
C GLN A 50 -13.87 -2.43 17.92
N VAL A 51 -14.31 -1.57 17.03
CA VAL A 51 -13.55 -1.21 15.83
C VAL A 51 -12.17 -0.78 16.34
N PRO A 52 -11.07 -1.34 15.81
CA PRO A 52 -9.74 -0.83 16.12
C PRO A 52 -9.75 0.68 15.87
N THR A 53 -9.34 1.47 16.86
CA THR A 53 -9.44 2.92 16.75
C THR A 53 -8.11 3.59 17.00
N ASN A 54 -7.65 4.31 15.98
CA ASN A 54 -6.67 5.37 16.08
C ASN A 54 -7.37 6.75 15.97
N ASP A 55 -6.61 7.83 16.11
CA ASP A 55 -7.13 9.21 16.13
C ASP A 55 -8.00 9.55 14.91
N TYR A 56 -7.68 8.97 13.75
CA TYR A 56 -8.29 9.31 12.46
C TYR A 56 -9.13 8.20 11.83
N THR A 57 -9.47 7.13 12.55
CA THR A 57 -10.32 6.02 12.05
C THR A 57 -11.65 6.53 11.50
N ALA A 58 -12.27 7.49 12.19
CA ALA A 58 -13.58 8.03 11.81
C ALA A 58 -13.57 8.80 10.47
N GLN A 59 -12.38 9.18 9.98
CA GLN A 59 -12.17 9.88 8.72
C GLN A 59 -11.90 8.89 7.56
N GLN A 60 -11.61 7.62 7.85
CA GLN A 60 -11.28 6.58 6.87
C GLN A 60 -12.53 5.87 6.34
N TYR A 61 -13.39 6.62 5.64
CA TYR A 61 -14.61 6.09 5.03
C TYR A 61 -14.36 4.89 4.10
N ASN A 62 -13.15 4.76 3.55
CA ASN A 62 -12.74 3.67 2.68
C ASN A 62 -12.75 2.31 3.38
N LEU A 63 -12.51 2.26 4.69
CA LEU A 63 -12.52 1.00 5.45
C LEU A 63 -13.91 0.36 5.50
N ASP A 64 -14.95 1.18 5.65
CA ASP A 64 -16.34 0.74 5.54
C ASP A 64 -16.66 0.26 4.13
N LEU A 65 -16.23 0.99 3.09
CA LEU A 65 -16.56 0.67 1.69
C LEU A 65 -16.00 -0.68 1.24
N VAL A 66 -14.92 -1.15 1.84
CA VAL A 66 -14.28 -2.43 1.52
C VAL A 66 -14.61 -3.52 2.54
N ASP A 67 -15.57 -3.29 3.43
CA ASP A 67 -15.95 -4.20 4.52
C ASP A 67 -14.74 -4.65 5.37
N ALA A 68 -13.78 -3.73 5.61
CA ALA A 68 -12.55 -4.02 6.32
C ALA A 68 -12.81 -4.54 7.74
N TYR A 69 -13.76 -3.94 8.45
CA TYR A 69 -14.09 -4.32 9.84
C TYR A 69 -14.57 -5.77 9.94
N GLN A 70 -15.34 -6.24 8.97
CA GLN A 70 -15.81 -7.62 8.87
C GLN A 70 -14.68 -8.56 8.45
N ALA A 71 -13.81 -8.13 7.54
CA ALA A 71 -12.65 -8.90 7.13
C ALA A 71 -11.68 -9.14 8.30
N TRP A 72 -11.48 -8.13 9.15
CA TRP A 72 -10.60 -8.21 10.32
C TRP A 72 -11.06 -9.19 11.39
N GLN A 73 -12.35 -9.56 11.42
CA GLN A 73 -12.84 -10.64 12.27
C GLN A 73 -12.42 -12.04 11.78
N ILE A 74 -11.94 -12.14 10.55
CA ILE A 74 -11.50 -13.39 9.92
C ILE A 74 -9.97 -13.46 9.86
N GLU A 75 -9.33 -12.39 9.41
CA GLU A 75 -7.88 -12.31 9.21
C GLU A 75 -7.42 -10.85 9.28
N THR A 76 -6.29 -10.62 9.95
CA THR A 76 -5.68 -9.29 10.13
C THR A 76 -4.38 -9.13 9.37
N GLY A 77 -3.83 -10.22 8.84
CA GLY A 77 -2.57 -10.26 8.11
C GLY A 77 -1.66 -11.37 8.63
N ASP A 78 -0.65 -11.70 7.84
CA ASP A 78 0.38 -12.67 8.19
C ASP A 78 1.77 -12.02 8.02
N ALA A 79 2.57 -11.96 9.09
CA ALA A 79 3.93 -11.40 9.04
C ALA A 79 4.86 -12.18 8.07
N GLY A 80 4.45 -13.37 7.63
CA GLY A 80 5.12 -14.10 6.55
C GLY A 80 4.83 -13.57 5.14
N VAL A 81 3.87 -12.66 4.98
CA VAL A 81 3.56 -12.00 3.70
C VAL A 81 4.38 -10.73 3.55
N THR A 82 5.06 -10.62 2.42
CA THR A 82 5.85 -9.43 2.07
C THR A 82 5.16 -8.60 0.99
N VAL A 83 4.86 -7.35 1.31
CA VAL A 83 4.33 -6.36 0.37
C VAL A 83 5.46 -5.42 -0.04
N ALA A 84 5.84 -5.46 -1.31
CA ALA A 84 6.78 -4.53 -1.90
C ALA A 84 6.08 -3.23 -2.32
N ILE A 85 6.59 -2.09 -1.87
CA ILE A 85 6.09 -0.75 -2.21
C ILE A 85 7.16 -0.09 -3.08
N ILE A 86 6.88 0.02 -4.38
CA ILE A 86 7.80 0.65 -5.35
C ILE A 86 7.34 2.11 -5.54
N ASP A 87 7.99 3.04 -4.84
CA ASP A 87 7.52 4.42 -4.68
C ASP A 87 8.66 5.40 -4.29
N SER A 88 8.35 6.54 -3.67
CA SER A 88 9.30 7.55 -3.20
C SER A 88 10.09 7.18 -1.95
N GLY A 89 9.85 6.01 -1.36
CA GLY A 89 10.46 5.58 -0.09
C GLY A 89 9.43 5.43 1.02
N ILE A 90 9.91 5.46 2.26
CA ILE A 90 9.10 5.46 3.48
C ILE A 90 9.76 6.36 4.53
N ASP A 91 8.98 7.09 5.33
CA ASP A 91 9.45 7.67 6.57
C ASP A 91 9.86 6.52 7.50
N THR A 92 11.16 6.35 7.69
CA THR A 92 11.72 5.15 8.32
C THR A 92 11.58 5.13 9.83
N ASP A 93 11.25 6.28 10.45
CA ASP A 93 11.02 6.39 11.88
C ASP A 93 9.56 6.70 12.26
N HIS A 94 8.65 6.70 11.27
CA HIS A 94 7.22 6.86 11.49
C HIS A 94 6.64 5.81 12.44
N GLN A 95 6.06 6.26 13.56
CA GLN A 95 5.61 5.40 14.65
C GLN A 95 4.54 4.35 14.25
N GLU A 96 3.81 4.61 13.17
CA GLU A 96 2.81 3.66 12.64
C GLU A 96 3.41 2.59 11.72
N LEU A 97 4.67 2.72 11.29
CA LEU A 97 5.31 1.88 10.26
C LEU A 97 6.60 1.20 10.77
N VAL A 98 7.22 1.74 11.82
CA VAL A 98 8.38 1.11 12.46
C VAL A 98 8.09 -0.32 12.93
N GLY A 99 9.09 -1.20 12.79
CA GLY A 99 9.01 -2.59 13.21
C GLY A 99 8.45 -3.57 12.18
N ARG A 100 8.00 -3.09 11.01
CA ARG A 100 7.58 -3.94 9.87
C ARG A 100 8.30 -3.63 8.55
N ILE A 101 9.17 -2.61 8.53
CA ILE A 101 10.01 -2.31 7.37
C ILE A 101 11.07 -3.41 7.26
N SER A 102 11.17 -4.04 6.10
CA SER A 102 12.13 -5.10 5.82
C SER A 102 13.55 -4.54 5.73
N ASP A 103 14.52 -5.25 6.31
CA ASP A 103 15.96 -4.97 6.11
C ASP A 103 16.40 -5.15 4.64
N LEU A 104 15.59 -5.82 3.83
CA LEU A 104 15.76 -5.94 2.38
C LEU A 104 15.15 -4.76 1.60
N SER A 105 14.74 -3.69 2.26
CA SER A 105 14.32 -2.46 1.55
C SER A 105 15.48 -1.91 0.72
N TYR A 106 15.19 -1.30 -0.43
CA TYR A 106 16.17 -1.06 -1.48
C TYR A 106 16.01 0.31 -2.14
N ASN A 107 17.13 0.99 -2.36
CA ASN A 107 17.17 2.21 -3.16
C ASN A 107 17.61 1.88 -4.58
N ALA A 108 16.69 1.92 -5.55
CA ALA A 108 17.00 1.55 -6.94
C ALA A 108 17.96 2.54 -7.63
N TYR A 109 18.03 3.78 -7.12
CA TYR A 109 18.90 4.83 -7.64
C TYR A 109 20.34 4.68 -7.14
N THR A 110 20.56 4.49 -5.84
CA THR A 110 21.90 4.30 -5.26
C THR A 110 22.38 2.85 -5.29
N GLU A 111 21.47 1.91 -5.54
CA GLU A 111 21.68 0.46 -5.48
C GLU A 111 22.06 -0.06 -4.09
N GLU A 112 21.65 0.66 -3.04
CA GLU A 112 21.91 0.29 -1.64
C GLU A 112 20.72 -0.43 -1.01
N VAL A 113 21.01 -1.44 -0.19
CA VAL A 113 20.03 -2.24 0.55
C VAL A 113 20.08 -1.85 2.02
N GLY A 114 18.91 -1.66 2.61
CA GLY A 114 18.72 -1.36 4.03
C GLY A 114 17.75 -0.21 4.25
N ILE A 115 17.12 -0.21 5.43
CA ILE A 115 16.15 0.80 5.85
C ILE A 115 16.74 2.22 5.74
N ALA A 116 18.01 2.41 6.08
CA ALA A 116 18.69 3.71 6.03
C ALA A 116 18.77 4.35 4.64
N TYR A 117 18.47 3.62 3.57
CA TYR A 117 18.59 4.08 2.18
C TYR A 117 17.26 4.40 1.50
N VAL A 118 16.14 4.13 2.17
CA VAL A 118 14.79 4.25 1.60
C VAL A 118 13.96 5.36 2.25
N GLU A 119 14.62 6.32 2.91
CA GLU A 119 13.95 7.49 3.47
C GLU A 119 13.14 8.24 2.42
N ASP A 120 11.90 8.59 2.77
CA ASP A 120 10.97 9.28 1.90
C ASP A 120 11.20 10.80 1.94
N ASP A 121 11.61 11.36 0.82
CA ASP A 121 11.81 12.80 0.67
C ASP A 121 10.62 13.53 0.02
N LEU A 122 9.55 12.79 -0.34
CA LEU A 122 8.34 13.33 -0.98
C LEU A 122 7.07 13.10 -0.15
N GLY A 123 7.02 11.99 0.61
CA GLY A 123 5.88 11.59 1.45
C GLY A 123 4.85 10.70 0.76
N HIS A 124 4.94 10.49 -0.56
CA HIS A 124 3.96 9.70 -1.32
C HIS A 124 4.00 8.21 -0.91
N GLY A 125 5.19 7.60 -0.91
CA GLY A 125 5.38 6.22 -0.51
C GLY A 125 5.01 5.96 0.95
N THR A 126 5.26 6.92 1.85
CA THR A 126 4.82 6.87 3.25
C THR A 126 3.30 6.83 3.38
N ASN A 127 2.58 7.64 2.61
CA ASN A 127 1.12 7.65 2.60
C ASN A 127 0.57 6.30 2.09
N VAL A 128 1.12 5.79 0.99
CA VAL A 128 0.77 4.47 0.44
C VAL A 128 1.03 3.37 1.48
N ALA A 129 2.19 3.39 2.15
CA ALA A 129 2.53 2.44 3.21
C ALA A 129 1.55 2.49 4.39
N GLY A 130 1.10 3.69 4.78
CA GLY A 130 0.09 3.87 5.82
C GLY A 130 -1.26 3.26 5.46
N ILE A 131 -1.74 3.46 4.24
CA ILE A 131 -3.00 2.84 3.77
C ILE A 131 -2.90 1.31 3.83
N ILE A 132 -1.77 0.75 3.42
CA ILE A 132 -1.55 -0.70 3.43
C ILE A 132 -1.45 -1.20 4.87
N ALA A 133 -0.58 -0.59 5.67
CA ALA A 133 -0.13 -1.17 6.92
C ALA A 133 0.26 -0.16 8.00
N ALA A 134 -0.50 0.92 8.19
CA ALA A 134 -0.46 1.66 9.44
C ALA A 134 -0.88 0.76 10.61
N LYS A 135 -0.21 0.94 11.75
CA LYS A 135 -0.42 0.15 12.96
C LYS A 135 -1.77 0.52 13.59
N ARG A 136 -2.62 -0.47 13.83
CA ARG A 136 -3.89 -0.28 14.55
C ARG A 136 -3.71 -0.36 16.06
N ASP A 137 -4.70 0.13 16.80
CA ASP A 137 -4.79 0.06 18.26
C ASP A 137 -3.57 0.66 18.99
N ASN A 138 -3.02 1.76 18.45
CA ASN A 138 -1.93 2.52 19.09
C ASN A 138 -2.33 3.94 19.50
N ASP A 139 -3.63 4.27 19.42
CA ASP A 139 -4.20 5.59 19.72
C ASP A 139 -3.54 6.73 18.91
N PHE A 140 -2.97 6.44 17.74
CA PHE A 140 -2.27 7.44 16.93
C PHE A 140 -2.50 7.20 15.44
N GLY A 141 -2.84 8.26 14.71
CA GLY A 141 -2.85 8.20 13.25
C GLY A 141 -4.05 7.47 12.66
N ILE A 142 -3.82 6.57 11.69
CA ILE A 142 -4.85 5.89 10.89
C ILE A 142 -4.78 4.36 11.06
N ASP A 143 -5.81 3.65 10.63
CA ASP A 143 -5.80 2.19 10.57
C ASP A 143 -5.39 1.70 9.18
N GLY A 144 -4.30 0.94 9.12
CA GLY A 144 -3.92 0.24 7.90
C GLY A 144 -4.90 -0.88 7.57
N LEU A 145 -5.02 -1.21 6.29
CA LEU A 145 -5.85 -2.34 5.86
C LEU A 145 -5.38 -3.67 6.49
N THR A 146 -4.08 -3.84 6.68
CA THR A 146 -3.45 -4.94 7.41
C THR A 146 -2.26 -4.43 8.22
N ASP A 147 -2.20 -4.70 9.52
CA ASP A 147 -1.09 -4.25 10.37
C ASP A 147 -0.05 -5.34 10.67
N ASN A 148 -0.21 -6.51 10.04
CA ASN A 148 0.61 -7.69 10.25
C ASN A 148 1.17 -8.24 8.92
N VAL A 149 1.98 -7.43 8.25
CA VAL A 149 2.74 -7.80 7.04
C VAL A 149 4.13 -7.18 7.10
N GLN A 150 5.08 -7.70 6.32
CA GLN A 150 6.38 -7.07 6.11
C GLN A 150 6.32 -6.12 4.91
N LEU A 151 6.87 -4.91 5.07
CA LEU A 151 6.96 -3.91 4.01
C LEU A 151 8.37 -3.92 3.41
N MET A 152 8.50 -4.34 2.15
CA MET A 152 9.73 -4.19 1.38
C MET A 152 9.66 -2.88 0.59
N VAL A 153 10.29 -1.84 1.10
CA VAL A 153 10.22 -0.52 0.47
C VAL A 153 11.28 -0.41 -0.60
N ILE A 154 10.88 -0.01 -1.80
CA ILE A 154 11.77 0.18 -2.94
C ILE A 154 11.67 1.62 -3.43
N LYS A 155 12.67 2.42 -3.09
CA LYS A 155 12.74 3.83 -3.48
C LYS A 155 13.19 3.93 -4.94
N VAL A 156 12.35 4.54 -5.79
CA VAL A 156 12.59 4.67 -7.24
C VAL A 156 12.61 6.12 -7.74
N ASN A 157 12.49 7.12 -6.85
CA ASN A 157 12.76 8.51 -7.20
C ASN A 157 14.24 8.86 -6.99
N ARG A 158 14.67 9.90 -7.71
CA ARG A 158 15.94 10.57 -7.42
C ARG A 158 15.70 11.65 -6.35
N PRO A 159 16.74 12.01 -5.57
CA PRO A 159 16.61 13.03 -4.54
C PRO A 159 15.98 14.32 -5.06
N GLY A 160 14.84 14.72 -4.49
CA GLY A 160 14.10 15.94 -4.86
C GLY A 160 13.39 15.92 -6.22
N GLU A 161 13.32 14.77 -6.91
CA GLU A 161 12.53 14.61 -8.13
C GLU A 161 11.19 13.93 -7.80
N GLU A 162 10.07 14.53 -8.24
CA GLU A 162 8.73 13.93 -8.12
C GLU A 162 8.46 12.82 -9.15
N GLY A 163 9.27 12.76 -10.22
CA GLY A 163 9.11 11.80 -11.31
C GLY A 163 9.89 10.50 -11.08
N TYR A 164 9.37 9.41 -11.66
CA TYR A 164 9.99 8.09 -11.58
C TYR A 164 10.49 7.66 -12.96
N ALA A 165 11.78 7.30 -13.04
CA ALA A 165 12.33 6.77 -14.27
C ALA A 165 11.93 5.29 -14.44
N ASN A 166 11.41 4.91 -15.61
CA ASN A 166 11.04 3.52 -15.92
C ASN A 166 12.17 2.52 -15.63
N SER A 167 13.43 2.91 -15.86
CA SER A 167 14.59 2.05 -15.56
C SER A 167 14.76 1.74 -14.07
N LEU A 168 14.37 2.67 -13.18
CA LEU A 168 14.38 2.46 -11.73
C LEU A 168 13.20 1.60 -11.28
N ILE A 169 12.02 1.82 -11.87
CA ILE A 169 10.83 0.98 -11.64
C ILE A 169 11.10 -0.47 -12.04
N VAL A 170 11.64 -0.69 -13.25
CA VAL A 170 12.02 -2.02 -13.75
C VAL A 170 12.99 -2.70 -12.78
N LYS A 171 14.04 -1.99 -12.34
CA LYS A 171 15.01 -2.51 -11.38
C LYS A 171 14.34 -2.89 -10.05
N GLY A 172 13.39 -2.06 -9.59
CA GLY A 172 12.63 -2.31 -8.37
C GLY A 172 11.74 -3.55 -8.48
N ILE A 173 11.05 -3.75 -9.60
CA ILE A 173 10.19 -4.93 -9.82
C ILE A 173 11.03 -6.21 -9.77
N TYR A 174 12.14 -6.28 -10.51
CA TYR A 174 13.03 -7.45 -10.45
C TYR A 174 13.55 -7.70 -9.04
N TYR A 175 14.02 -6.65 -8.35
CA TYR A 175 14.50 -6.76 -6.99
C TYR A 175 13.43 -7.31 -6.03
N ALA A 176 12.20 -6.80 -6.09
CA ALA A 176 11.09 -7.29 -5.27
C ALA A 176 10.84 -8.79 -5.45
N VAL A 177 10.73 -9.23 -6.71
CA VAL A 177 10.49 -10.63 -7.06
C VAL A 177 11.63 -11.51 -6.56
N ASP A 178 12.87 -11.13 -6.86
CA ASP A 178 14.07 -11.90 -6.50
C ASP A 178 14.30 -11.99 -4.98
N ASN A 179 13.76 -11.05 -4.21
CA ASN A 179 13.89 -10.99 -2.75
C ASN A 179 12.63 -11.42 -1.99
N GLY A 180 11.68 -12.06 -2.68
CA GLY A 180 10.58 -12.78 -2.04
C GLY A 180 9.35 -11.93 -1.70
N ALA A 181 9.10 -10.86 -2.45
CA ALA A 181 7.81 -10.16 -2.37
C ALA A 181 6.67 -11.10 -2.82
N ASP A 182 5.55 -11.09 -2.10
CA ASP A 182 4.32 -11.78 -2.50
C ASP A 182 3.41 -10.87 -3.32
N VAL A 183 3.44 -9.57 -3.00
CA VAL A 183 2.65 -8.53 -3.63
C VAL A 183 3.55 -7.35 -3.95
N ILE A 184 3.37 -6.74 -5.12
CA ILE A 184 3.99 -5.48 -5.51
C ILE A 184 2.89 -4.42 -5.68
N ASN A 185 3.04 -3.30 -4.98
CA ASN A 185 2.24 -2.10 -5.20
C ASN A 185 3.04 -1.08 -6.02
N LEU A 186 2.47 -0.67 -7.16
CA LEU A 186 2.97 0.36 -8.06
C LEU A 186 1.96 1.52 -8.09
N SER A 187 2.10 2.50 -7.20
CA SER A 187 1.29 3.73 -7.23
C SER A 187 1.84 4.73 -8.25
N LEU A 188 2.21 4.23 -9.43
CA LEU A 188 2.92 4.95 -10.49
C LEU A 188 2.21 4.70 -11.83
N GLY A 189 2.25 5.69 -12.72
CA GLY A 189 1.64 5.63 -14.05
C GLY A 189 2.52 6.29 -15.11
N SER A 190 2.28 5.94 -16.37
CA SER A 190 2.91 6.55 -17.54
C SER A 190 1.96 6.50 -18.72
N THR A 191 1.81 7.62 -19.40
CA THR A 191 0.98 7.75 -20.61
C THR A 191 1.56 7.02 -21.84
N SER A 192 2.76 6.45 -21.71
CA SER A 192 3.42 5.69 -22.77
C SER A 192 3.74 4.28 -22.32
N GLN A 193 3.45 3.32 -23.20
CA GLN A 193 3.80 1.92 -22.98
C GLN A 193 5.31 1.74 -23.10
N ASP A 194 5.90 1.09 -22.09
CA ASP A 194 7.30 0.70 -22.09
C ASP A 194 7.41 -0.83 -22.08
N SER A 195 8.03 -1.40 -23.10
CA SER A 195 8.17 -2.86 -23.23
C SER A 195 9.06 -3.48 -22.15
N THR A 196 9.96 -2.70 -21.54
CA THR A 196 10.81 -3.17 -20.46
C THR A 196 10.05 -3.24 -19.14
N VAL A 197 9.15 -2.28 -18.88
CA VAL A 197 8.22 -2.33 -17.73
C VAL A 197 7.26 -3.51 -17.90
N LEU A 198 6.69 -3.69 -19.09
CA LEU A 198 5.83 -4.84 -19.38
C LEU A 198 6.54 -6.18 -19.11
N ALA A 199 7.78 -6.34 -19.59
CA ALA A 199 8.56 -7.55 -19.34
C ALA A 199 8.83 -7.79 -17.85
N ALA A 200 9.06 -6.73 -17.07
CA ALA A 200 9.26 -6.84 -15.62
C ALA A 200 7.97 -7.27 -14.89
N VAL A 201 6.81 -6.74 -15.30
CA VAL A 201 5.51 -7.17 -14.76
C VAL A 201 5.20 -8.61 -15.15
N GLU A 202 5.48 -9.01 -16.40
CA GLU A 202 5.38 -10.41 -16.83
C GLU A 202 6.28 -11.33 -16.02
N TYR A 203 7.49 -10.88 -15.68
CA TYR A 203 8.41 -11.61 -14.81
C TYR A 203 7.84 -11.81 -13.40
N ALA A 204 7.26 -10.76 -12.80
CA ALA A 204 6.58 -10.88 -11.51
C ALA A 204 5.44 -11.91 -11.55
N HIS A 205 4.60 -11.84 -12.59
CA HIS A 205 3.50 -12.79 -12.79
C HIS A 205 3.98 -14.23 -12.98
N GLN A 206 5.07 -14.46 -13.74
CA GLN A 206 5.66 -15.78 -13.93
C GLN A 206 6.24 -16.39 -12.64
N ASN A 207 6.58 -15.55 -11.66
CA ASN A 207 7.07 -15.96 -10.35
C ASN A 207 5.99 -15.90 -9.25
N GLU A 208 4.71 -15.88 -9.66
CA GLU A 208 3.56 -15.91 -8.74
C GLU A 208 3.49 -14.71 -7.78
N VAL A 209 4.07 -13.57 -8.17
CA VAL A 209 3.99 -12.29 -7.45
C VAL A 209 2.84 -11.47 -8.01
N PHE A 210 1.92 -11.06 -7.15
CA PHE A 210 0.75 -10.28 -7.56
C PHE A 210 1.10 -8.80 -7.69
N VAL A 211 0.79 -8.18 -8.83
CA VAL A 211 1.08 -6.77 -9.09
C VAL A 211 -0.19 -5.95 -9.08
N VAL A 212 -0.22 -4.92 -8.23
CA VAL A 212 -1.27 -3.89 -8.17
C VAL A 212 -0.69 -2.59 -8.72
N ALA A 213 -1.42 -1.95 -9.64
CA ALA A 213 -1.02 -0.67 -10.21
C ALA A 213 -2.18 0.32 -10.22
N SER A 214 -1.88 1.61 -10.12
CA SER A 214 -2.85 2.69 -10.27
C SER A 214 -3.35 2.81 -11.72
N SER A 215 -4.58 3.28 -11.90
CA SER A 215 -5.20 3.48 -13.22
C SER A 215 -4.92 4.84 -13.86
N GLY A 216 -4.10 5.69 -13.25
CA GLY A 216 -3.88 7.08 -13.69
C GLY A 216 -4.89 8.08 -13.12
N ASN A 217 -4.48 9.36 -13.08
CA ASN A 217 -5.27 10.48 -12.53
C ASN A 217 -5.53 11.61 -13.54
N ASP A 218 -5.22 11.39 -14.83
CA ASP A 218 -5.37 12.39 -15.89
C ASP A 218 -6.81 12.52 -16.43
N GLY A 219 -7.74 11.69 -15.94
CA GLY A 219 -9.16 11.72 -16.35
C GLY A 219 -9.37 11.36 -17.83
N ASN A 220 -8.53 10.48 -18.37
CA ASN A 220 -8.60 10.01 -19.75
C ASN A 220 -8.50 8.47 -19.80
N ASP A 221 -8.55 7.89 -21.01
CA ASP A 221 -8.52 6.43 -21.21
C ASP A 221 -7.10 5.83 -21.15
N VAL A 222 -6.11 6.59 -20.68
CA VAL A 222 -4.70 6.21 -20.53
C VAL A 222 -4.32 6.23 -19.05
N PRO A 223 -3.58 5.22 -18.56
CA PRO A 223 -3.08 5.19 -17.18
C PRO A 223 -2.01 6.24 -16.85
#